data_AF-A0A2D9WFU7-F1
#
_entry.id   AF-A0A2D9WFU7-F1
#
_cell.length_a   1.000
_cell.length_b   1.000
_cell.length_c   1.000
_cell.angle_alpha   90.00
_cell.angle_beta   90.00
_cell.angle_gamma   90.00
#
_symmetry.space_group_name_H-M   'P 1'
#
loop_
_entity.id
_entity.type
_entity.pdbx_description
1 polymer ?
#
loop_
_entity_poly.entity_id
_entity_poly.type
_entity_poly.pdbx_seq_one_letter_code
_entity_poly.pdbx_strand_id
1 'polypeptide(L)'
;MNSESDSDDLLKLTVEIISAHVSNNTLPASELPQLISQVHSSLSDTGKSVGSRERPTPAVSIKKSVTPDYLVCLEDGKKLKMLKRHLKT
;
A
#
# COMPACT_ATOMS: atom_id res chain seq x y z
N MET A 1 24.03 -16.47 14.42
CA MET A 1 24.42 -15.24 15.13
C MET A 1 23.97 -13.96 14.41
N ASN A 2 22.86 -13.93 13.66
CA ASN A 2 22.46 -12.73 12.88
C ASN A 2 21.22 -11.97 13.41
N SER A 3 20.50 -12.51 14.40
CA SER A 3 19.19 -11.96 14.81
C SER A 3 19.25 -10.78 15.79
N GLU A 4 20.30 -10.68 16.61
CA GLU A 4 20.49 -9.56 17.54
C GLU A 4 20.95 -8.29 16.81
N SER A 5 21.82 -8.42 15.81
CA SER A 5 22.27 -7.29 14.98
C SER A 5 21.13 -6.68 14.16
N ASP A 6 20.27 -7.52 13.59
CA ASP A 6 19.15 -7.05 12.77
C ASP A 6 18.13 -6.25 13.60
N SER A 7 17.96 -6.62 14.88
CA SER A 7 17.07 -5.91 15.81
C SER A 7 17.64 -4.55 16.21
N ASP A 8 18.94 -4.48 16.52
CA ASP A 8 19.63 -3.23 16.84
C ASP A 8 19.66 -2.26 15.65
N ASP A 9 19.85 -2.77 14.44
CA ASP A 9 19.85 -1.94 13.23
C ASP A 9 18.45 -1.42 12.90
N LEU A 10 17.39 -2.21 13.15
CA LEU A 10 16.01 -1.75 13.01
C LEU A 10 15.68 -0.64 14.02
N LEU A 11 16.16 -0.76 15.26
CA LEU A 11 16.02 0.30 16.26
C LEU A 11 16.76 1.57 15.84
N LYS A 12 18.00 1.48 15.33
CA LYS A 12 18.74 2.63 14.81
C LYS A 12 17.99 3.35 13.68
N LEU A 13 17.50 2.59 12.70
CA LEU A 13 16.73 3.14 11.57
C LEU A 13 15.44 3.81 12.04
N THR A 14 14.75 3.21 13.01
CA THR A 14 13.53 3.78 13.61
C THR A 14 13.85 5.13 14.28
N VAL A 15 14.91 5.21 15.06
CA VAL A 15 15.35 6.44 15.74
C VAL A 15 15.71 7.52 14.72
N GLU A 16 16.44 7.17 13.68
CA GLU A 16 16.84 8.10 12.62
C GLU A 16 15.62 8.73 11.94
N ILE A 17 14.64 7.91 11.53
CA ILE A 17 13.41 8.39 10.88
C ILE A 17 12.62 9.31 11.80
N ILE A 18 12.46 8.95 13.08
CA ILE A 18 11.66 9.73 14.03
C ILE A 18 12.35 11.03 14.38
N SER A 19 13.68 11.03 14.55
CA SER A 19 14.46 12.24 14.80
C SER A 19 14.34 13.25 13.64
N ALA A 20 14.38 12.77 12.39
CA ALA A 20 14.17 13.59 11.21
C ALA A 20 12.72 14.11 11.14
N HIS A 21 11.75 13.27 11.48
CA HIS A 21 10.34 13.67 11.45
C HIS A 21 10.01 14.74 12.49
N VAL A 22 10.41 14.54 13.75
CA VAL A 22 10.11 15.47 14.85
C VAL A 22 10.94 16.76 14.77
N SER A 23 12.13 16.73 14.15
CA SER A 23 12.91 17.96 13.93
C SER A 23 12.26 18.90 12.92
N ASN A 24 11.46 18.37 11.99
CA ASN A 24 10.87 19.13 10.89
C ASN A 24 9.34 19.26 10.97
N ASN A 25 8.69 18.62 11.96
CA ASN A 25 7.24 18.61 12.14
C ASN A 25 6.89 18.82 13.62
N THR A 26 5.85 19.60 13.90
CA THR A 26 5.33 19.81 15.25
C THR A 26 4.20 18.82 15.51
N LEU A 27 4.34 18.01 16.56
CA LEU A 27 3.35 17.02 16.96
C LEU A 27 3.14 17.04 18.48
N PRO A 28 1.93 16.71 18.96
CA PRO A 28 1.66 16.58 20.39
C PRO A 28 2.51 15.48 21.03
N ALA A 29 3.00 15.70 22.24
CA ALA A 29 3.79 14.71 22.98
C ALA A 29 3.02 13.38 23.22
N SER A 30 1.69 13.43 23.23
CA SER A 30 0.82 12.25 23.35
C SER A 30 0.84 11.34 22.12
N GLU A 31 1.18 11.86 20.94
CA GLU A 31 1.18 11.10 19.68
C GLU A 31 2.54 10.42 19.40
N LEU A 32 3.60 10.89 20.07
CA LEU A 32 4.96 10.37 19.88
C LEU A 32 5.08 8.85 20.13
N PRO A 33 4.51 8.27 21.21
CA PRO A 33 4.61 6.81 21.45
C PRO A 33 3.93 5.99 20.35
N GLN A 34 2.80 6.49 19.85
CA GLN A 34 2.05 5.83 18.78
C GLN A 34 2.85 5.87 17.46
N LEU A 35 3.46 7.02 17.13
CA LEU A 35 4.32 7.15 15.96
C LEU A 35 5.51 6.20 16.01
N ILE A 36 6.19 6.10 17.16
CA ILE A 36 7.31 5.17 17.37
C ILE A 36 6.88 3.73 17.09
N SER A 37 5.76 3.30 17.68
CA SER A 37 5.22 1.95 17.47
C SER A 37 4.89 1.68 16.00
N GLN A 38 4.27 2.63 15.30
CA GLN A 38 3.88 2.48 13.90
C GLN A 38 5.08 2.37 12.96
N VAL A 39 6.10 3.21 13.12
CA VAL A 39 7.31 3.17 12.29
C VAL A 39 8.06 1.87 12.52
N HIS A 40 8.27 1.48 13.78
CA HIS A 40 8.93 0.22 14.11
C HIS A 40 8.17 -1.00 13.55
N SER A 41 6.85 -1.05 13.71
CA SER A 41 6.02 -2.14 13.16
C SER A 41 6.16 -2.20 11.64
N SER A 42 6.06 -1.05 10.96
CA SER A 42 6.15 -0.96 9.50
C SER A 42 7.50 -1.45 8.97
N LEU A 43 8.60 -1.06 9.63
CA LEU A 43 9.94 -1.54 9.27
C LEU A 43 10.08 -3.04 9.56
N SER A 44 9.57 -3.52 10.69
CA SER A 44 9.63 -4.93 11.05
C SER A 44 8.79 -5.82 10.14
N ASP A 45 7.73 -5.29 9.54
CA ASP A 45 6.87 -6.01 8.60
C ASP A 45 7.32 -5.86 7.15
N THR A 46 8.25 -4.94 6.87
CA THR A 46 8.82 -4.76 5.54
C THR A 46 9.57 -6.04 5.13
N GLY A 47 9.18 -6.63 3.99
CA GLY A 47 9.76 -7.88 3.50
C GLY A 47 9.14 -9.14 4.11
N LYS A 48 8.32 -9.03 5.16
CA LYS A 48 7.43 -10.13 5.54
C LYS A 48 6.32 -10.19 4.49
N SER A 49 6.29 -11.28 3.74
CA SER A 49 5.19 -11.61 2.83
C SER A 49 3.90 -11.66 3.64
N VAL A 50 3.17 -10.55 3.67
CA VAL A 50 1.77 -10.54 4.12
C VAL A 50 1.07 -11.40 3.09
N GLY A 51 0.72 -12.63 3.51
CA GLY A 51 0.27 -13.71 2.62
C GLY A 51 -0.61 -13.15 1.52
N SER A 52 -0.22 -13.45 0.27
CA SER A 52 -0.90 -13.10 -0.97
C SER A 52 -2.38 -12.82 -0.70
N ARG A 53 -2.79 -11.54 -0.65
CA ARG A 53 -4.21 -11.20 -0.68
C ARG A 53 -4.80 -11.98 -1.83
N GLU A 54 -5.74 -12.87 -1.52
CA GLU A 54 -6.33 -13.76 -2.49
C GLU A 54 -6.81 -12.90 -3.66
N ARG A 55 -6.24 -13.14 -4.84
CA ARG A 55 -6.51 -12.28 -6.00
C ARG A 55 -8.02 -12.28 -6.19
N PRO A 56 -8.69 -11.12 -6.22
CA PRO A 56 -10.13 -11.07 -6.31
C PRO A 56 -10.58 -11.88 -7.52
N THR A 57 -11.61 -12.71 -7.33
CA THR A 57 -12.19 -13.47 -8.42
C THR A 57 -12.84 -12.49 -9.38
N PRO A 58 -12.43 -12.49 -10.67
CA PRO A 58 -12.92 -11.49 -11.60
C PRO A 58 -14.42 -11.68 -11.83
N ALA A 59 -15.17 -10.57 -11.89
CA ALA A 59 -16.63 -10.60 -12.07
C ALA A 59 -17.06 -11.32 -13.36
N VAL A 60 -16.20 -11.30 -14.38
CA VAL A 60 -16.34 -12.05 -15.63
C VAL A 60 -15.00 -12.57 -16.11
N SER A 61 -14.99 -13.61 -16.95
CA SER A 61 -13.75 -14.05 -17.58
C SER A 61 -13.18 -12.95 -18.50
N ILE A 62 -11.84 -12.90 -18.63
CA ILE A 62 -11.14 -11.89 -19.44
C ILE A 62 -11.65 -11.87 -20.89
N LYS A 63 -12.01 -13.03 -21.46
CA LYS A 63 -12.58 -13.11 -22.82
C LYS A 63 -13.96 -12.44 -22.93
N LYS A 64 -14.73 -12.39 -21.84
CA LYS A 64 -16.07 -11.81 -21.79
C LYS A 64 -16.07 -10.34 -21.37
N SER A 65 -14.94 -9.80 -20.94
CA SER A 65 -14.85 -8.38 -20.55
C SER A 65 -14.70 -7.43 -21.73
N VAL A 66 -14.30 -7.91 -22.90
CA VAL A 66 -14.14 -7.11 -24.11
C VAL A 66 -15.27 -7.43 -25.09
N THR A 67 -16.12 -6.46 -25.37
CA THR A 67 -17.13 -6.55 -26.44
C THR A 67 -16.99 -5.36 -27.40
N PRO A 68 -17.48 -5.46 -28.64
CA PRO A 68 -17.39 -4.36 -29.61
C PRO A 68 -18.02 -3.05 -29.13
N ASP A 69 -19.06 -3.12 -28.29
CA ASP A 69 -19.86 -1.97 -27.88
C ASP A 69 -19.56 -1.43 -26.46
N TYR A 70 -18.98 -2.27 -25.60
CA TYR A 70 -18.70 -1.94 -24.20
C TYR A 70 -17.60 -2.82 -23.60
N LEU A 71 -16.96 -2.32 -22.55
CA LEU A 71 -16.06 -3.10 -21.69
C LEU A 71 -16.76 -3.44 -20.38
N VAL A 72 -16.49 -4.60 -19.82
CA VAL A 72 -16.95 -4.98 -18.48
C VAL A 72 -15.78 -4.85 -17.52
N CYS A 73 -15.93 -4.06 -16.47
CA CYS A 73 -14.91 -3.95 -15.44
C CYS A 73 -14.79 -5.28 -14.66
N LEU A 74 -13.55 -5.73 -14.45
CA LEU A 74 -13.26 -7.02 -13.81
C LEU A 74 -13.41 -6.99 -12.29
N GLU A 75 -13.44 -5.80 -11.70
CA GLU A 75 -13.60 -5.59 -10.26
C GLU A 75 -15.07 -5.49 -9.84
N ASP A 76 -15.90 -4.76 -10.60
CA ASP A 76 -17.29 -4.46 -10.22
C ASP A 76 -18.35 -5.06 -11.18
N GLY A 77 -17.94 -5.65 -12.30
CA GLY A 77 -18.84 -6.25 -13.30
C GLY A 77 -19.67 -5.26 -14.10
N LYS A 78 -19.43 -3.94 -13.96
CA LYS A 78 -20.24 -2.92 -14.65
C LYS A 78 -19.83 -2.77 -16.10
N LYS A 79 -20.83 -2.51 -16.95
CA LYS A 79 -20.64 -2.22 -18.37
C LYS A 79 -20.27 -0.74 -18.53
N LEU A 80 -19.08 -0.50 -19.06
CA LEU A 80 -18.54 0.82 -19.32
C LEU A 80 -18.43 1.01 -20.84
N LYS A 81 -18.93 2.13 -21.34
CA LYS A 81 -18.73 2.54 -22.72
C LYS A 81 -17.67 3.64 -22.74
N MET A 82 -16.74 3.56 -23.70
CA MET A 82 -15.76 4.61 -23.92
C MET A 82 -16.49 5.93 -24.22
N LEU A 83 -16.24 6.94 -23.40
CA LEU A 83 -16.76 8.28 -23.61
C LEU A 83 -16.00 8.90 -24.79
N LYS A 84 -16.59 8.84 -25.99
CA LYS A 84 -16.07 9.48 -27.22
C LYS A 84 -15.80 11.00 -27.08
N ARG A 85 -16.27 11.62 -25.99
CA ARG A 85 -16.14 13.05 -25.69
C ARG A 85 -14.70 13.56 -25.62
N HIS A 86 -13.71 12.73 -25.26
CA HIS A 86 -12.31 13.14 -25.10
C HIS A 86 -11.36 12.54 -26.16
N LEU A 87 -11.89 11.83 -27.17
CA LEU A 87 -11.12 11.26 -28.29
C LEU A 87 -11.22 12.11 -29.58
N LYS A 88 -11.87 13.28 -29.49
CA LYS A 88 -11.88 14.32 -30.54
C LYS A 88 -10.97 15.48 -30.09
N THR A 89 -9.68 15.22 -30.03
CA THR A 89 -8.61 16.21 -30.13
C THR A 89 -7.50 15.56 -30.93
#